data_AF-A0A2T2VE31-F1
#
_entry.id   AF-A0A2T2VE31-F1
#
_cell.length_a   1.000
_cell.length_b   1.000
_cell.length_c   1.000
_cell.angle_alpha   90.00
_cell.angle_beta   90.00
_cell.angle_gamma   90.00
#
_symmetry.space_group_name_H-M   'P 1'
#
loop_
_entity.id
_entity.type
_entity.pdbx_description
1 polymer ?
#
loop_
_entity_poly.entity_id
_entity_poly.type
_entity_poly.pdbx_seq_one_letter_code
_entity_poly.pdbx_strand_id
1 'polypeptide(L)'
;LHYSIRQSNQGAPDIFKLNGIGVSGDASFVYTYRDRLRIRLTARDVGFIKWQNETKYYREDTSVLFKGVNVPNILKGESRFGENLADSLANEFDPFVDNRSYKTRLPAAFEASVAGTFPDGSLTVMPGFRYRLLPGYQPHFFLKGSYYLPGAWGISLYGSYGGYGSYNAGIEVVKRFGPFQATLGSYSLQGFIAPETASGASLFVRLGYSF
;
A
#
# COMPACT_ATOMS: atom_id res chain seq x y z
N LEU A 1 11.34 20.12 -11.77
CA LEU A 1 10.68 18.94 -11.17
C LEU A 1 10.39 17.97 -12.31
N HIS A 2 11.06 16.83 -12.36
CA HIS A 2 10.91 15.82 -13.42
C HIS A 2 9.72 14.91 -13.07
N TYR A 3 8.67 14.90 -13.87
CA TYR A 3 7.54 13.96 -13.73
C TYR A 3 7.55 13.02 -14.93
N SER A 4 7.46 11.71 -14.69
CA SER A 4 7.36 10.70 -15.75
C SER A 4 6.09 9.89 -15.54
N ILE A 5 5.17 9.94 -16.50
CA ILE A 5 3.95 9.12 -16.52
C ILE A 5 4.20 7.90 -17.39
N ARG A 6 3.83 6.71 -16.92
CA ARG A 6 4.02 5.44 -17.64
C ARG A 6 2.66 4.76 -17.79
N GLN A 7 2.22 4.55 -19.02
CA GLN A 7 0.92 3.96 -19.31
C GLN A 7 1.07 2.88 -20.38
N SER A 8 0.51 1.69 -20.13
CA SER A 8 0.35 0.66 -21.17
C SER A 8 -0.76 1.10 -22.14
N ASN A 9 -0.61 0.78 -23.43
CA ASN A 9 -1.59 1.15 -24.47
C ASN A 9 -3.03 0.82 -24.05
N GLN A 10 -3.92 1.81 -24.19
CA GLN A 10 -5.37 1.60 -24.12
C GLN A 10 -5.85 1.10 -25.48
N GLY A 11 -6.39 -0.12 -25.49
CA GLY A 11 -6.90 -0.86 -26.63
C GLY A 11 -6.99 -2.32 -26.23
N ALA A 12 -8.04 -3.04 -26.63
CA ALA A 12 -8.24 -4.44 -26.25
C ALA A 12 -6.96 -5.24 -26.56
N PRO A 13 -6.20 -5.70 -25.55
CA PRO A 13 -4.97 -6.43 -25.82
C PRO A 13 -5.36 -7.75 -26.47
N ASP A 14 -4.74 -8.07 -27.60
CA ASP A 14 -4.64 -9.47 -28.04
C ASP A 14 -4.15 -10.26 -26.81
N ILE A 15 -4.96 -11.19 -26.33
CA ILE A 15 -4.70 -12.01 -25.14
C ILE A 15 -3.37 -12.79 -25.20
N PHE A 16 -2.70 -12.78 -26.36
CA PHE A 16 -1.39 -13.36 -26.62
C PHE A 16 -0.22 -12.36 -26.72
N LYS A 17 -0.44 -11.05 -26.63
CA LYS A 17 0.65 -10.05 -26.61
C LYS A 17 1.19 -9.84 -25.19
N LEU A 18 2.36 -10.42 -24.92
CA LEU A 18 3.12 -10.26 -23.66
C LEU A 18 3.80 -8.89 -23.60
N ASN A 19 3.19 -7.93 -22.91
CA ASN A 19 3.71 -6.56 -22.76
C ASN A 19 4.91 -6.44 -21.80
N GLY A 20 5.16 -7.46 -20.98
CA GLY A 20 6.29 -7.52 -20.07
C GLY A 20 6.38 -8.83 -19.31
N ILE A 21 7.57 -9.13 -18.79
CA ILE A 21 7.82 -10.28 -17.92
C ILE A 21 8.50 -9.80 -16.64
N GLY A 22 8.06 -10.31 -15.49
CA GLY A 22 8.61 -9.96 -14.20
C GLY A 22 8.89 -11.18 -13.34
N VAL A 23 9.77 -10.99 -12.36
CA VAL A 23 10.03 -11.96 -11.31
C VAL A 23 10.06 -11.23 -9.97
N SER A 24 9.48 -11.86 -8.95
CA SER A 24 9.45 -11.36 -7.59
C SER A 24 9.63 -12.49 -6.60
N GLY A 25 10.12 -12.16 -5.42
CA GLY A 25 10.24 -13.09 -4.32
C GLY A 25 10.03 -12.40 -2.98
N ASP A 26 9.61 -13.21 -2.03
CA ASP A 26 9.44 -12.84 -0.63
C ASP A 26 10.38 -13.70 0.23
N ALA A 27 10.91 -13.12 1.29
CA ALA A 27 11.74 -13.82 2.26
C ALA A 27 11.32 -13.41 3.68
N SER A 28 11.23 -14.38 4.59
CA SER A 28 10.92 -14.12 5.99
C SER A 28 11.80 -14.96 6.91
N PHE A 29 12.46 -14.29 7.84
CA PHE A 29 13.20 -14.90 8.93
C PHE A 29 12.42 -14.70 10.23
N VAL A 30 12.22 -15.79 10.98
CA VAL A 30 11.55 -15.75 12.29
C VAL A 30 12.38 -16.52 13.29
N TYR A 31 12.78 -15.85 14.36
CA TYR A 31 13.47 -16.46 15.48
C TYR A 31 12.59 -16.38 16.73
N THR A 32 12.40 -17.51 17.42
CA THR A 32 11.61 -17.58 18.66
C THR A 32 12.49 -18.08 19.80
N TYR A 33 12.54 -17.32 20.89
CA TYR A 33 13.27 -17.66 22.11
C TYR A 33 12.31 -17.90 23.27
N ARG A 34 12.36 -19.11 23.85
CA ARG A 34 11.56 -19.56 25.00
C ARG A 34 10.05 -19.25 24.87
N ASP A 35 9.52 -19.29 23.65
CA ASP A 35 8.13 -18.97 23.30
C ASP A 35 7.60 -17.60 23.74
N ARG A 36 8.48 -16.74 24.25
CA ARG A 36 8.14 -15.42 24.79
C ARG A 36 8.64 -14.30 23.90
N LEU A 37 9.82 -14.46 23.31
CA LEU A 37 10.39 -13.45 22.44
C LEU A 37 10.41 -13.97 21.01
N ARG A 38 9.77 -13.25 20.09
CA ARG A 38 9.77 -13.57 18.66
C ARG A 38 10.28 -12.39 17.86
N ILE A 39 11.38 -12.59 17.14
CA ILE A 39 11.95 -11.61 16.22
C ILE A 39 11.55 -12.02 14.81
N ARG A 40 11.05 -11.07 14.02
CA ARG A 40 10.68 -11.29 12.61
C ARG A 40 11.31 -10.22 11.74
N LEU A 41 11.95 -10.68 10.67
CA LEU A 41 12.44 -9.86 9.58
C LEU A 41 11.81 -10.37 8.28
N THR A 42 11.23 -9.48 7.49
CA THR A 42 10.55 -9.86 6.25
C THR A 42 10.88 -8.88 5.14
N ALA A 43 11.19 -9.41 3.97
CA ALA A 43 11.27 -8.67 2.71
C ALA A 43 10.19 -9.21 1.78
N ARG A 44 9.35 -8.33 1.24
CA ARG A 44 8.28 -8.65 0.30
C ARG A 44 8.47 -7.91 -1.01
N ASP A 45 7.94 -8.49 -2.08
CA ASP A 45 7.89 -7.90 -3.41
C ASP A 45 9.28 -7.48 -3.91
N VAL A 46 10.32 -8.24 -3.56
CA VAL A 46 11.68 -7.99 -4.05
C VAL A 46 11.77 -8.53 -5.46
N GLY A 47 11.83 -7.65 -6.44
CA GLY A 47 11.81 -8.07 -7.83
C GLY A 47 11.83 -6.94 -8.83
N PHE A 48 11.63 -7.30 -10.09
CA PHE A 48 11.58 -6.36 -11.19
C PHE A 48 10.69 -6.87 -12.32
N ILE A 49 10.17 -5.93 -13.10
CA ILE A 49 9.46 -6.17 -14.35
C ILE A 49 10.32 -5.61 -15.49
N LYS A 50 10.55 -6.41 -16.52
CA LYS A 50 11.11 -5.97 -17.80
C LYS A 50 9.96 -5.84 -18.80
N TRP A 51 9.73 -4.62 -19.27
CA TRP A 51 8.72 -4.31 -20.28
C TRP A 51 9.32 -4.46 -21.68
N GLN A 52 8.56 -5.02 -22.62
CA GLN A 52 8.97 -5.16 -24.03
C GLN A 52 8.54 -3.93 -24.85
N ASN A 53 9.10 -3.76 -26.06
CA ASN A 53 9.05 -2.54 -26.87
C ASN A 53 7.64 -2.18 -27.43
N GLU A 54 6.67 -1.82 -26.59
CA GLU A 54 5.44 -1.10 -27.00
C GLU A 54 4.85 -0.31 -25.81
N THR A 55 5.65 0.50 -25.10
CA THR A 55 5.15 1.35 -24.00
C THR A 55 5.65 2.78 -24.19
N LYS A 56 4.72 3.71 -24.43
CA LYS A 56 5.03 5.12 -24.73
C LYS A 56 5.72 5.78 -23.53
N TYR A 57 6.94 6.27 -23.73
CA TYR A 57 7.72 7.02 -22.74
C TYR A 57 7.54 8.52 -22.99
N TYR A 58 6.78 9.21 -22.13
CA TYR A 58 6.60 10.66 -22.21
C TYR A 58 7.64 11.36 -21.32
N ARG A 59 8.55 12.13 -21.94
CA ARG A 59 9.56 12.96 -21.26
C ARG A 59 9.30 14.43 -21.62
N GLU A 60 8.84 15.21 -20.64
CA GLU A 60 8.59 16.64 -20.81
C GLU A 60 9.69 17.47 -20.11
N ASP A 61 10.37 18.34 -20.85
CA ASP A 61 11.22 19.41 -20.32
C ASP A 61 10.37 20.68 -20.18
N THR A 62 9.81 20.94 -19.00
CA THR A 62 8.90 22.08 -18.82
C THR A 62 9.64 23.37 -18.43
N SER A 63 9.82 24.28 -19.38
CA SER A 63 9.86 25.72 -19.13
C SER A 63 8.52 26.34 -19.55
N VAL A 64 7.48 26.24 -18.72
CA VAL A 64 6.15 26.79 -19.04
C VAL A 64 5.55 27.53 -17.84
N LEU A 65 5.23 28.80 -18.08
CA LEU A 65 4.53 29.72 -17.19
C LEU A 65 3.06 29.31 -17.11
N PHE A 66 2.61 28.86 -15.95
CA PHE A 66 1.22 28.47 -15.71
C PHE A 66 0.33 29.72 -15.58
N LYS A 67 -0.52 30.00 -16.58
CA LYS A 67 -1.67 30.90 -16.43
C LYS A 67 -2.91 30.03 -16.23
N GLY A 68 -3.44 30.04 -15.01
CA GLY A 68 -4.57 29.21 -14.62
C GLY A 68 -5.85 29.52 -15.42
N VAL A 69 -6.65 28.48 -15.66
CA VAL A 69 -7.98 28.59 -16.25
C VAL A 69 -9.01 28.58 -15.12
N ASN A 70 -9.91 29.56 -15.13
CA ASN A 70 -10.99 29.67 -14.15
C ASN A 70 -12.16 28.78 -14.61
N VAL A 71 -12.51 27.76 -13.80
CA VAL A 71 -13.58 26.80 -14.13
C VAL A 71 -14.79 27.03 -13.21
N PRO A 72 -15.91 27.58 -13.71
CA PRO A 72 -17.13 27.71 -12.93
C PRO A 72 -17.87 26.36 -12.84
N ASN A 73 -18.10 25.90 -11.60
CA ASN A 73 -19.06 24.86 -11.19
C ASN A 73 -18.93 23.45 -11.81
N ILE A 74 -18.14 22.61 -11.13
CA ILE A 74 -17.91 21.17 -11.40
C ILE A 74 -19.12 20.28 -11.00
N LEU A 75 -20.19 20.86 -10.45
CA LEU A 75 -21.33 20.10 -9.90
C LEU A 75 -22.53 19.93 -10.84
N LYS A 76 -22.45 20.39 -12.10
CA LYS A 76 -23.47 20.09 -13.11
C LYS A 76 -22.84 19.22 -14.19
N GLY A 77 -23.18 17.93 -14.12
CA GLY A 77 -22.64 16.91 -15.00
C GLY A 77 -23.01 17.15 -16.46
N GLU A 78 -21.99 17.40 -17.26
CA GLU A 78 -22.01 17.07 -18.68
C GLU A 78 -20.82 16.15 -18.96
N SER A 79 -21.13 14.90 -19.29
CA SER A 79 -20.20 13.80 -19.55
C SER A 79 -19.36 13.97 -20.84
N ARG A 80 -19.26 15.19 -21.37
CA ARG A 80 -18.54 15.54 -22.61
C ARG A 80 -17.37 16.50 -22.41
N PHE A 81 -17.11 16.93 -21.17
CA PHE A 81 -16.03 17.88 -20.88
C PHE A 81 -14.64 17.24 -20.94
N GLY A 82 -14.52 15.94 -20.63
CA GLY A 82 -13.23 15.23 -20.61
C GLY A 82 -12.66 14.87 -21.99
N GLU A 83 -13.52 14.60 -22.97
CA GLU A 83 -13.08 14.16 -24.31
C GLU A 83 -12.52 15.33 -25.14
N ASN A 84 -13.14 16.52 -25.06
CA ASN A 84 -12.71 17.69 -25.84
C ASN A 84 -11.43 18.36 -25.31
N LEU A 85 -11.17 18.30 -24.00
CA LEU A 85 -9.94 18.80 -23.39
C LEU A 85 -8.73 17.90 -23.70
N ALA A 86 -8.94 16.59 -23.76
CA ALA A 86 -7.89 15.62 -24.10
C ALA A 86 -7.41 15.81 -25.55
N ASP A 87 -8.33 15.98 -26.50
CA ASP A 87 -7.99 16.13 -27.93
C ASP A 87 -7.33 17.48 -28.26
N SER A 88 -7.73 18.55 -27.57
CA SER A 88 -7.15 19.88 -27.79
C SER A 88 -5.76 20.02 -27.15
N LEU A 89 -5.51 19.38 -26.00
CA LEU A 89 -4.17 19.30 -25.42
C LEU A 89 -3.28 18.34 -26.21
N ALA A 90 -3.79 17.20 -26.68
CA ALA A 90 -3.01 16.20 -27.40
C ALA A 90 -2.47 16.66 -28.78
N ASN A 91 -3.08 17.67 -29.40
CA ASN A 91 -2.60 18.22 -30.67
C ASN A 91 -1.57 19.35 -30.52
N GLU A 92 -1.41 19.93 -29.32
CA GLU A 92 -0.48 21.04 -29.07
C GLU A 92 0.84 20.57 -28.41
N PHE A 93 0.85 19.35 -27.88
CA PHE A 93 2.07 18.67 -27.46
C PHE A 93 2.40 17.60 -28.50
N ASP A 94 3.55 17.72 -29.15
CA ASP A 94 4.14 16.67 -29.98
C ASP A 94 5.15 15.89 -29.12
N PRO A 95 4.70 14.92 -28.29
CA PRO A 95 5.60 14.18 -27.44
C PRO A 95 6.45 13.26 -28.31
N PHE A 96 7.77 13.42 -28.26
CA PHE A 96 8.72 12.45 -28.80
C PHE A 96 8.44 11.06 -28.21
N VAL A 97 7.78 10.19 -28.99
CA VAL A 97 7.47 8.81 -28.58
C VAL A 97 8.70 7.94 -28.83
N ASP A 98 9.47 7.65 -27.78
CA ASP A 98 10.62 6.75 -27.85
C ASP A 98 10.23 5.32 -27.38
N ASN A 99 10.42 4.33 -28.26
CA ASN A 99 10.10 2.92 -28.01
C ASN A 99 11.29 2.21 -27.35
N ARG A 100 11.43 2.32 -26.02
CA ARG A 100 12.50 1.64 -25.28
C ARG A 100 11.99 0.62 -24.27
N SER A 101 12.57 -0.58 -24.30
CA SER A 101 12.49 -1.56 -23.21
C SER A 101 13.07 -0.95 -21.93
N TYR A 102 12.26 -0.90 -20.87
CA TYR A 102 12.69 -0.42 -19.55
C TYR A 102 12.42 -1.45 -18.45
N LYS A 103 13.19 -1.32 -17.37
CA LYS A 103 13.03 -2.13 -16.15
C LYS A 103 12.36 -1.30 -15.07
N THR A 104 11.35 -1.86 -14.41
CA THR A 104 10.73 -1.28 -13.22
C THR A 104 11.04 -2.17 -12.04
N ARG A 105 11.63 -1.60 -10.97
CA ARG A 105 11.79 -2.31 -9.70
C ARG A 105 10.44 -2.36 -9.00
N LEU A 106 10.10 -3.52 -8.44
CA LEU A 106 8.91 -3.63 -7.62
C LEU A 106 9.05 -2.82 -6.33
N PRO A 107 7.94 -2.35 -5.75
CA PRO A 107 7.94 -1.55 -4.53
C PRO A 107 8.24 -2.42 -3.30
N ALA A 108 9.47 -2.93 -3.22
CA ALA A 108 9.88 -3.87 -2.19
C ALA A 108 9.61 -3.31 -0.80
N ALA A 109 9.05 -4.15 0.07
CA ALA A 109 8.69 -3.77 1.43
C ALA A 109 9.50 -4.58 2.44
N PHE A 110 10.23 -3.88 3.29
CA PHE A 110 11.00 -4.45 4.40
C PHE A 110 10.27 -4.21 5.70
N GLU A 111 10.21 -5.21 6.55
CA GLU A 111 9.57 -5.15 7.85
C GLU A 111 10.44 -5.84 8.89
N ALA A 112 10.58 -5.21 10.06
CA ALA A 112 11.24 -5.77 11.23
C ALA A 112 10.31 -5.60 12.42
N SER A 113 10.14 -6.66 13.22
CA SER A 113 9.32 -6.59 14.43
C SER A 113 9.86 -7.53 15.50
N VAL A 114 9.59 -7.16 16.75
CA VAL A 114 9.91 -7.95 17.92
C VAL A 114 8.63 -8.07 18.73
N ALA A 115 8.18 -9.29 19.00
CA ALA A 115 7.04 -9.57 19.85
C ALA A 115 7.51 -10.18 21.17
N GLY A 116 7.20 -9.53 22.28
CA GLY A 116 7.43 -10.02 23.63
C GLY A 116 6.11 -10.40 24.31
N THR A 117 6.00 -11.64 24.77
CA THR A 117 4.87 -12.15 25.55
C THR A 117 5.25 -12.21 27.02
N PHE A 118 4.38 -11.66 27.86
CA PHE A 118 4.55 -11.64 29.31
C PHE A 118 4.55 -13.08 29.88
N PRO A 119 5.17 -13.32 31.05
CA PRO A 119 5.34 -14.65 31.60
C PRO A 119 4.03 -15.43 31.82
N ASP A 120 2.94 -14.72 32.10
CA ASP A 120 1.60 -15.25 32.30
C ASP A 120 0.86 -15.55 30.98
N GLY A 121 1.45 -15.18 29.83
CA GLY A 121 0.87 -15.38 28.50
C GLY A 121 -0.30 -14.45 28.16
N SER A 122 -0.71 -13.56 29.07
CA SER A 122 -1.90 -12.75 28.91
C SER A 122 -1.69 -11.58 27.96
N LEU A 123 -0.47 -11.07 27.84
CA LEU A 123 -0.15 -9.89 27.05
C LEU A 123 1.03 -10.14 26.12
N THR A 124 0.87 -9.79 24.84
CA THR A 124 1.96 -9.68 23.86
C THR A 124 2.09 -8.24 23.40
N VAL A 125 3.29 -7.69 23.46
CA VAL A 125 3.63 -6.37 22.92
C VAL A 125 4.56 -6.54 21.74
N MET A 126 4.25 -5.87 20.63
CA MET A 126 4.98 -5.99 19.36
C MET A 126 5.26 -4.62 18.74
N PRO A 127 6.39 -3.98 19.08
CA PRO A 127 6.93 -2.91 18.26
C PRO A 127 7.42 -3.44 16.91
N GLY A 128 7.37 -2.58 15.91
CA GLY A 128 7.93 -2.88 14.62
C GLY A 128 8.11 -1.66 13.73
N PHE A 129 8.77 -1.92 12.62
CA PHE A 129 9.19 -0.96 11.62
C PHE A 129 8.91 -1.53 10.25
N ARG A 130 8.45 -0.69 9.32
CA ARG A 130 8.25 -1.03 7.92
C ARG A 130 8.74 0.09 7.02
N TYR A 131 9.40 -0.28 5.94
CA TYR A 131 9.79 0.63 4.88
C TYR A 131 9.47 0.06 3.50
N ARG A 132 8.99 0.89 2.58
CA ARG A 132 8.70 0.50 1.20
C ARG A 132 9.53 1.35 0.25
N LEU A 133 10.13 0.71 -0.75
CA LEU A 133 10.88 1.37 -1.82
C LEU A 133 9.93 2.04 -2.83
N LEU A 134 9.20 3.04 -2.38
CA LEU A 134 8.37 3.90 -3.21
C LEU A 134 8.67 5.38 -2.94
N PRO A 135 8.58 6.24 -3.96
CA PRO A 135 8.68 7.69 -3.77
C PRO A 135 7.65 8.18 -2.74
N GLY A 136 8.10 9.09 -1.87
CA GLY A 136 7.25 9.71 -0.84
C GLY A 136 6.88 8.81 0.35
N TYR A 137 7.31 7.54 0.37
CA TYR A 137 7.07 6.67 1.53
C TYR A 137 8.02 7.03 2.67
N GLN A 138 7.47 7.45 3.81
CA GLN A 138 8.24 7.69 5.02
C GLN A 138 8.40 6.40 5.83
N PRO A 139 9.50 6.23 6.59
CA PRO A 139 9.60 5.23 7.65
C PRO A 139 8.29 5.05 8.42
N HIS A 140 7.77 3.82 8.49
CA HIS A 140 6.53 3.50 9.19
C HIS A 140 6.85 2.72 10.45
N PHE A 141 6.51 3.29 11.60
CA PHE A 141 6.69 2.65 12.91
C PHE A 141 5.33 2.24 13.45
N PHE A 142 5.26 1.08 14.08
CA PHE A 142 4.03 0.62 14.70
C PHE A 142 4.29 -0.07 16.03
N LEU A 143 3.26 -0.08 16.86
CA LEU A 143 3.17 -0.79 18.12
C LEU A 143 1.84 -1.51 18.18
N LYS A 144 1.87 -2.80 18.51
CA LYS A 144 0.68 -3.60 18.76
C LYS A 144 0.73 -4.20 20.16
N GLY A 145 -0.28 -3.96 20.99
CA GLY A 145 -0.49 -4.65 22.25
C GLY A 145 -1.66 -5.61 22.13
N SER A 146 -1.49 -6.89 22.44
CA SER A 146 -2.51 -7.93 22.31
C SER A 146 -2.73 -8.60 23.66
N TYR A 147 -3.93 -8.43 24.23
CA TYR A 147 -4.34 -9.05 25.48
C TYR A 147 -5.24 -10.26 25.20
N TYR A 148 -4.93 -11.42 25.79
CA TYR A 148 -5.65 -12.67 25.63
C TYR A 148 -6.52 -12.94 26.86
N LEU A 149 -7.82 -13.08 26.61
CA LEU A 149 -8.85 -13.28 27.63
C LEU A 149 -9.19 -14.77 27.75
N PRO A 150 -9.70 -15.21 28.91
CA PRO A 150 -10.28 -16.55 29.07
C PRO A 150 -11.33 -16.86 28.00
N GLY A 151 -11.44 -18.13 27.62
CA GLY A 151 -12.34 -18.56 26.55
C GLY A 151 -11.83 -18.24 25.15
N ALA A 152 -10.52 -18.15 24.95
CA ALA A 152 -9.87 -18.03 23.63
C ALA A 152 -10.27 -16.76 22.86
N TRP A 153 -10.55 -15.69 23.59
CA TRP A 153 -10.71 -14.35 23.06
C TRP A 153 -9.37 -13.60 23.12
N GLY A 154 -9.22 -12.60 22.27
CA GLY A 154 -8.13 -11.65 22.37
C GLY A 154 -8.56 -10.29 21.87
N ILE A 155 -7.99 -9.25 22.45
CA ILE A 155 -8.20 -7.86 22.04
C ILE A 155 -6.82 -7.28 21.75
N SER A 156 -6.66 -6.61 20.62
CA SER A 156 -5.42 -5.93 20.27
C SER A 156 -5.67 -4.45 20.03
N LEU A 157 -4.78 -3.62 20.55
CA LEU A 157 -4.66 -2.22 20.19
C LEU A 157 -3.47 -2.05 19.26
N TYR A 158 -3.63 -1.20 18.26
CA TYR A 158 -2.63 -0.90 17.24
C TYR A 158 -2.44 0.61 17.14
N GLY A 159 -1.20 1.07 17.19
CA GLY A 159 -0.83 2.45 16.92
C GLY A 159 0.30 2.48 15.91
N SER A 160 0.29 3.43 14.98
CA SER A 160 1.39 3.60 14.04
C SER A 160 1.56 5.03 13.55
N TYR A 161 2.76 5.34 13.06
CA TYR A 161 3.12 6.64 12.52
C TYR A 161 3.99 6.49 11.26
N GLY A 162 3.76 7.33 10.26
CA GLY A 162 4.53 7.40 9.01
C GLY A 162 3.95 6.57 7.86
N GLY A 163 4.80 6.16 6.92
CA GLY A 163 4.36 5.59 5.64
C GLY A 163 3.87 6.69 4.71
N TYR A 164 2.61 6.61 4.25
CA TYR A 164 1.94 7.66 3.48
C TYR A 164 1.01 8.55 4.33
N GLY A 165 0.84 8.22 5.60
CA GLY A 165 -0.02 8.97 6.52
C GLY A 165 0.77 9.51 7.70
N SER A 166 0.10 10.30 8.54
CA SER A 166 0.65 10.77 9.81
C SER A 166 0.49 9.68 10.87
N TYR A 167 -0.65 9.63 11.56
CA TYR A 167 -0.93 8.71 12.66
C TYR A 167 -2.12 7.80 12.34
N ASN A 168 -2.04 6.54 12.79
CA ASN A 168 -3.15 5.60 12.73
C ASN A 168 -3.32 4.87 14.06
N ALA A 169 -4.58 4.69 14.46
CA ALA A 169 -4.97 3.87 15.59
C ALA A 169 -5.97 2.78 15.15
N GLY A 170 -5.87 1.62 15.76
CA GLY A 170 -6.68 0.46 15.41
C GLY A 170 -7.00 -0.42 16.60
N ILE A 171 -8.05 -1.21 16.44
CA ILE A 171 -8.46 -2.25 17.37
C ILE A 171 -8.74 -3.53 16.61
N GLU A 172 -8.42 -4.66 17.21
CA GLU A 172 -8.80 -5.98 16.72
C GLU A 172 -9.40 -6.79 17.85
N VAL A 173 -10.48 -7.51 17.56
CA VAL A 173 -11.02 -8.54 18.42
C VAL A 173 -10.86 -9.87 17.70
N VAL A 174 -10.32 -10.87 18.40
CA VAL A 174 -10.09 -12.19 17.88
C VAL A 174 -10.76 -13.24 18.75
N LYS A 175 -11.35 -14.24 18.11
CA LYS A 175 -11.95 -15.41 18.76
C LYS A 175 -11.42 -16.66 18.10
N ARG A 176 -10.89 -17.58 18.90
CA ARG A 176 -10.47 -18.92 18.45
C ARG A 176 -11.51 -19.94 18.90
N PHE A 177 -11.85 -20.86 18.00
CA PHE A 177 -12.83 -21.93 18.24
C PHE A 177 -12.32 -23.22 17.56
N GLY A 178 -11.50 -23.98 18.31
CA GLY A 178 -10.80 -25.16 17.79
C GLY A 178 -9.71 -24.75 16.78
N PRO A 179 -9.68 -25.37 15.58
CA PRO A 179 -8.68 -25.03 14.56
C PRO A 179 -8.99 -23.71 13.84
N PHE A 180 -10.17 -23.12 14.09
CA PHE A 180 -10.60 -21.89 13.43
C PHE A 180 -10.31 -20.65 14.27
N GLN A 181 -10.09 -19.54 13.58
CA GLN A 181 -9.93 -18.22 14.16
C GLN A 181 -10.72 -17.20 13.34
N ALA A 182 -11.47 -16.34 14.02
CA ALA A 182 -12.10 -15.17 13.42
C ALA A 182 -11.54 -13.90 14.06
N THR A 183 -11.17 -12.92 13.24
CA THR A 183 -10.75 -11.58 13.66
C THR A 183 -11.64 -10.54 13.00
N LEU A 184 -12.13 -9.60 13.79
CA LEU A 184 -12.78 -8.38 13.33
C LEU A 184 -11.91 -7.21 13.80
N GLY A 185 -11.63 -6.25 12.94
CA GLY A 185 -10.82 -5.11 13.36
C GLY A 185 -10.81 -3.93 12.40
N SER A 186 -10.14 -2.88 12.83
CA SER A 186 -9.89 -1.65 12.09
C SER A 186 -8.46 -1.21 12.35
N TYR A 187 -7.77 -0.70 11.32
CA TYR A 187 -6.46 -0.05 11.47
C TYR A 187 -6.53 1.47 11.37
N SER A 188 -7.73 2.02 11.15
CA SER A 188 -7.95 3.46 10.94
C SER A 188 -9.22 3.89 11.68
N LEU A 189 -9.26 3.67 12.99
CA LEU A 189 -10.40 4.02 13.84
C LEU A 189 -10.65 5.53 13.87
N GLN A 190 -9.59 6.33 13.72
CA GLN A 190 -9.70 7.78 13.66
C GLN A 190 -10.64 8.25 12.54
N GLY A 191 -10.79 7.49 11.45
CA GLY A 191 -11.77 7.79 10.40
C GLY A 191 -13.22 7.70 10.83
N PHE A 192 -13.53 6.93 11.89
CA PHE A 192 -14.88 6.82 12.45
C PHE A 192 -15.12 7.82 13.60
N ILE A 193 -14.08 8.13 14.37
CA ILE A 193 -14.21 8.93 15.61
C ILE A 193 -13.90 10.42 15.36
N ALA A 194 -12.99 10.73 14.42
CA ALA A 194 -12.53 12.08 14.11
C ALA A 194 -12.36 12.28 12.59
N PRO A 195 -13.44 12.18 11.80
CA PRO A 195 -13.39 12.18 10.34
C PRO A 195 -12.79 13.46 9.74
N GLU A 196 -12.87 14.60 10.43
CA GLU A 196 -12.33 15.89 9.97
C GLU A 196 -10.79 15.93 9.93
N THR A 197 -10.13 15.05 10.70
CA THR A 197 -8.66 15.00 10.81
C THR A 197 -8.07 13.72 10.22
N ALA A 198 -8.92 12.75 9.91
CA ALA A 198 -8.53 11.44 9.43
C ALA A 198 -8.60 11.36 7.90
N SER A 199 -7.59 10.76 7.29
CA SER A 199 -7.53 10.54 5.84
C SER A 199 -8.27 9.27 5.38
N GLY A 200 -8.86 8.49 6.30
CA GLY A 200 -9.63 7.30 5.95
C GLY A 200 -10.14 6.49 7.14
N ALA A 201 -11.12 5.64 6.87
CA ALA A 201 -11.70 4.67 7.79
C ALA A 201 -11.56 3.26 7.21
N SER A 202 -11.27 2.25 8.04
CA SER A 202 -11.10 0.87 7.59
C SER A 202 -11.79 -0.13 8.51
N LEU A 203 -12.37 -1.18 7.95
CA LEU A 203 -12.89 -2.33 8.68
C LEU A 203 -12.47 -3.59 7.94
N PHE A 204 -12.05 -4.62 8.67
CA PHE A 204 -11.70 -5.90 8.08
C PHE A 204 -12.19 -7.07 8.93
N VAL A 205 -12.44 -8.17 8.22
CA VAL A 205 -12.70 -9.49 8.79
C VAL A 205 -11.62 -10.43 8.29
N ARG A 206 -11.09 -11.28 9.18
CA ARG A 206 -10.16 -12.35 8.82
C ARG A 206 -10.66 -13.66 9.40
N LEU A 207 -10.68 -14.69 8.56
CA LEU A 207 -10.91 -16.06 8.96
C LEU A 207 -9.62 -16.85 8.73
N GLY A 208 -9.25 -17.68 9.69
CA GLY A 208 -8.04 -18.49 9.65
C GLY A 208 -8.33 -19.92 10.12
N TYR A 209 -7.60 -20.87 9.55
CA TYR A 209 -7.59 -22.27 9.94
C TYR A 209 -6.14 -22.68 10.21
N SER A 210 -5.87 -23.30 11.36
CA SER A 210 -4.56 -23.85 11.73
C SER A 210 -4.70 -25.34 12.02
N PHE A 211 -3.90 -26.15 11.33
CA PHE A 211 -3.73 -27.58 11.56
C PHE A 211 -2.61 -27.85 12.57
#